data_AF-A0A0K2RJC7-F1
#
_entry.id   AF-A0A0K2RJC7-F1
#
_cell.length_a   1.000
_cell.length_b   1.000
_cell.length_c   1.000
_cell.angle_alpha   90.00
_cell.angle_beta   90.00
_cell.angle_gamma   90.00
#
_symmetry.space_group_name_H-M   'P 1'
#
loop_
_entity.id
_entity.type
_entity.pdbx_description
1 polymer ?
#
loop_
_entity_poly.entity_id
_entity_poly.type
_entity_poly.pdbx_seq_one_letter_code
_entity_poly.pdbx_strand_id
1 'polypeptide(L)'
;MSLILNVPAHHVDAVGRYFAALPNCRLSAQVLGAQNLLVTLWVRDYLEVQSHERELAERAPGSAVISRQAVVRNYKRLGHVLDESGRSRSVVPLPLWREG
;
A
#
# COMPACT_ATOMS: atom_id res chain seq x y z
N MET A 1 1.41 5.62 -3.81
CA MET A 1 1.34 4.61 -4.87
C MET A 1 1.10 3.25 -4.25
N SER A 2 0.28 2.42 -4.86
CA SER A 2 -0.01 1.07 -4.40
C SER A 2 0.50 0.04 -5.39
N LEU A 3 1.14 -1.00 -4.86
CA LEU A 3 1.55 -2.20 -5.57
C LEU A 3 0.63 -3.33 -5.15
N ILE A 4 0.01 -3.99 -6.13
CA ILE A 4 -0.72 -5.22 -5.87
C ILE A 4 0.13 -6.39 -6.40
N LEU A 5 0.39 -7.34 -5.53
CA LEU A 5 1.46 -8.31 -5.67
C LEU A 5 0.91 -9.73 -5.59
N ASN A 6 1.53 -10.63 -6.34
CA ASN A 6 1.45 -12.06 -6.13
C ASN A 6 2.82 -12.55 -5.64
N VAL A 7 2.87 -13.07 -4.42
CA VAL A 7 4.10 -13.50 -3.75
C VAL A 7 3.99 -14.99 -3.43
N PRO A 8 5.02 -15.82 -3.68
CA PRO A 8 5.00 -17.22 -3.26
C PRO A 8 4.68 -17.37 -1.78
N ALA A 9 3.83 -18.33 -1.41
CA ALA A 9 3.25 -18.43 -0.06
C ALA A 9 4.29 -18.39 1.08
N HIS A 10 5.45 -19.03 0.87
CA HIS A 10 6.54 -19.07 1.85
C HIS A 10 7.30 -17.73 2.01
N HIS A 11 7.10 -16.78 1.11
CA HIS A 11 7.71 -15.45 1.15
C HIS A 11 6.75 -14.34 1.59
N VAL A 12 5.43 -14.56 1.57
CA VAL A 12 4.41 -13.50 1.80
C VAL A 12 4.67 -12.75 3.12
N ASP A 13 4.90 -13.49 4.18
CA ASP A 13 5.18 -12.96 5.51
C ASP A 13 6.47 -12.12 5.56
N ALA A 14 7.54 -12.62 4.95
CA ALA A 14 8.83 -11.93 4.92
C ALA A 14 8.77 -10.64 4.08
N VAL A 15 8.14 -10.71 2.91
CA VAL A 15 7.93 -9.55 2.02
C VAL A 15 7.01 -8.52 2.68
N GLY A 16 5.93 -8.98 3.33
CA GLY A 16 5.01 -8.12 4.07
C GLY A 16 5.72 -7.32 5.16
N ARG A 17 6.56 -8.00 5.98
CA ARG A 17 7.39 -7.35 7.01
C ARG A 17 8.44 -6.41 6.42
N TYR A 18 9.10 -6.81 5.34
CA TYR A 18 10.07 -5.96 4.64
C TYR A 18 9.44 -4.62 4.24
N PHE A 19 8.30 -4.65 3.53
CA PHE A 19 7.62 -3.43 3.14
C PHE A 19 7.11 -2.66 4.36
N ALA A 20 6.54 -3.32 5.36
CA ALA A 20 6.05 -2.65 6.57
C ALA A 20 7.15 -1.90 7.34
N ALA A 21 8.41 -2.35 7.25
CA ALA A 21 9.55 -1.71 7.89
C ALA A 21 10.08 -0.48 7.13
N LEU A 22 9.67 -0.28 5.87
CA LEU A 22 10.12 0.88 5.10
C LEU A 22 9.48 2.17 5.64
N PRO A 23 10.25 3.25 5.83
CA PRO A 23 9.73 4.51 6.40
C PRO A 23 8.67 5.18 5.52
N ASN A 24 8.67 4.87 4.23
CA ASN A 24 7.74 5.38 3.25
C ASN A 24 6.51 4.46 3.06
N CYS A 25 6.43 3.32 3.75
CA CYS A 25 5.29 2.43 3.70
C CYS A 25 4.13 2.94 4.57
N ARG A 26 2.93 2.93 4.00
CA ARG A 26 1.67 3.39 4.63
C ARG A 26 0.72 2.26 4.92
N LEU A 27 0.85 1.15 4.20
CA LEU A 27 0.09 -0.08 4.39
C LEU A 27 0.87 -1.24 3.76
N SER A 28 0.98 -2.34 4.49
CA SER A 28 1.39 -3.64 3.98
C SER A 28 0.40 -4.65 4.52
N ALA A 29 -0.41 -5.24 3.66
CA ALA A 29 -1.52 -6.09 4.08
C ALA A 29 -1.67 -7.28 3.15
N GLN A 30 -1.72 -8.47 3.74
CA GLN A 30 -2.19 -9.65 3.03
C GLN A 30 -3.68 -9.48 2.73
N VAL A 31 -4.07 -9.83 1.52
CA VAL A 31 -5.45 -9.69 1.05
C VAL A 31 -5.94 -11.01 0.48
N LEU A 32 -7.24 -11.26 0.61
CA LEU A 32 -7.90 -12.39 -0.03
C LEU A 32 -8.29 -11.98 -1.46
N GLY A 33 -7.86 -12.76 -2.45
CA GLY A 33 -8.17 -12.51 -3.85
C GLY A 33 -7.21 -13.23 -4.80
N ALA A 34 -7.25 -12.85 -6.08
CA ALA A 34 -6.31 -13.37 -7.08
C ALA A 34 -4.84 -12.95 -6.84
N GLN A 35 -4.64 -11.98 -5.95
CA GLN A 35 -3.35 -11.47 -5.50
C GLN A 35 -3.36 -11.49 -3.98
N ASN A 36 -2.21 -11.66 -3.36
CA ASN A 36 -2.14 -12.03 -1.95
C ASN A 36 -1.42 -10.98 -1.07
N LEU A 37 -0.89 -9.91 -1.66
CA LEU A 37 -0.28 -8.82 -0.90
C LEU A 37 -0.54 -7.46 -1.56
N LEU A 38 -1.02 -6.50 -0.77
CA LEU A 38 -1.19 -5.10 -1.13
C LEU A 38 -0.22 -4.24 -0.33
N VAL A 39 0.56 -3.42 -1.02
CA VAL A 39 1.47 -2.47 -0.39
C VAL A 39 1.14 -1.06 -0.88
N THR A 40 1.06 -0.09 0.02
CA THR A 40 0.92 1.33 -0.32
C THR A 40 2.11 2.11 0.21
N LEU A 41 2.82 2.79 -0.69
CA LEU A 41 4.02 3.57 -0.43
C LEU A 41 3.77 5.05 -0.72
N TRP A 42 4.42 5.93 0.04
CA TRP A 42 4.67 7.30 -0.38
C TRP A 42 5.97 7.34 -1.16
N VAL A 43 5.91 7.76 -2.41
CA VAL A 43 7.06 7.80 -3.30
C VAL A 43 7.11 9.16 -3.96
N ARG A 44 8.31 9.66 -4.22
CA ARG A 44 8.49 10.95 -4.89
C ARG A 44 8.21 10.87 -6.38
N ASP A 45 8.58 9.75 -6.98
CA ASP A 45 8.45 9.49 -8.41
C ASP A 45 8.33 7.99 -8.69
N TYR A 46 8.21 7.65 -9.96
CA TYR A 46 8.07 6.26 -10.41
C TYR A 46 9.38 5.45 -10.30
N LEU A 47 10.55 6.08 -10.32
CA LEU A 47 11.83 5.38 -10.22
C LEU A 47 12.02 4.78 -8.84
N GLU A 48 11.57 5.48 -7.80
CA GLU A 48 11.56 4.95 -6.43
C GLU A 48 10.75 3.64 -6.36
N VAL A 49 9.62 3.56 -7.07
CA VAL A 49 8.79 2.35 -7.11
C VAL A 49 9.54 1.23 -7.81
N GLN A 50 10.19 1.52 -8.94
CA GLN A 50 10.98 0.52 -9.66
C GLN A 50 12.10 -0.07 -8.77
N SER A 51 12.72 0.74 -7.89
CA SER A 51 13.70 0.23 -6.93
C SER A 51 13.09 -0.77 -5.94
N HIS A 52 11.89 -0.49 -5.44
CA HIS A 52 11.16 -1.42 -4.56
C HIS A 52 10.78 -2.72 -5.26
N GLU A 53 10.46 -2.68 -6.55
CA GLU A 53 10.15 -3.88 -7.33
C GLU A 53 11.40 -4.74 -7.59
N ARG A 54 12.56 -4.12 -7.78
CA ARG A 54 13.84 -4.83 -7.91
C ARG A 54 14.20 -5.53 -6.60
N GLU A 55 14.11 -4.81 -5.48
CA GLU A 55 14.30 -5.39 -4.14
C GLU A 55 13.34 -6.55 -3.86
N LEU A 56 12.07 -6.42 -4.29
CA LEU A 56 11.09 -7.51 -4.19
C LEU A 56 11.55 -8.75 -4.97
N ALA A 57 11.99 -8.56 -6.23
CA ALA A 57 12.43 -9.66 -7.08
C ALA A 57 13.67 -10.37 -6.52
N GLU A 58 14.59 -9.63 -5.91
CA GLU A 58 15.80 -10.19 -5.27
C GLU A 58 15.47 -10.93 -3.98
N ARG A 59 14.57 -10.40 -3.14
CA ARG A 59 14.24 -10.98 -1.82
C ARG A 59 13.27 -12.15 -1.89
N ALA A 60 12.38 -12.15 -2.88
CA ALA A 60 11.36 -13.17 -3.04
C ALA A 60 11.22 -13.55 -4.52
N PRO A 61 12.18 -14.32 -5.07
CA PRO A 61 12.12 -14.81 -6.43
C PRO A 61 10.78 -15.50 -6.73
N GLY A 62 10.21 -15.22 -7.90
CA GLY A 62 8.87 -15.69 -8.28
C GLY A 62 7.72 -14.79 -7.84
N SER A 63 8.00 -13.69 -7.12
CA SER A 63 7.01 -12.63 -6.89
C SER A 63 6.75 -11.83 -8.17
N ALA A 64 5.52 -11.37 -8.34
CA ALA A 64 5.10 -10.57 -9.48
C ALA A 64 4.32 -9.33 -9.02
N VAL A 65 4.64 -8.18 -9.63
CA VAL A 65 3.86 -6.94 -9.52
C VAL A 65 2.77 -7.00 -10.56
N ILE A 66 1.53 -7.26 -10.13
CA ILE A 66 0.39 -7.41 -11.02
C ILE A 66 -0.14 -6.05 -11.47
N SER A 67 -0.09 -5.05 -10.58
CA SER A 67 -0.53 -3.70 -10.91
C SER A 67 0.14 -2.64 -10.04
N ARG A 68 0.24 -1.44 -10.63
CA ARG A 68 0.88 -0.23 -10.14
C ARG A 68 -0.15 0.89 -10.17
N GLN A 69 -0.57 1.38 -9.01
CA GLN A 69 -1.66 2.35 -8.92
C GLN A 69 -1.20 3.64 -8.25
N ALA A 70 -1.25 4.74 -8.99
CA ALA A 70 -1.04 6.09 -8.45
C ALA A 70 -2.38 6.69 -8.01
N VAL A 71 -2.42 7.25 -6.80
CA VAL A 71 -3.58 8.00 -6.32
C VAL A 71 -3.46 9.44 -6.84
N VAL A 72 -4.34 9.82 -7.76
CA VAL A 72 -4.36 11.17 -8.35
C VAL A 72 -5.08 12.17 -7.44
N ARG A 73 -6.15 11.73 -6.77
CA ARG A 73 -6.94 12.56 -5.84
C ARG A 73 -7.47 11.72 -4.69
N ASN A 74 -7.32 12.25 -3.47
CA ASN A 74 -7.99 11.71 -2.29
C ASN A 74 -9.30 12.46 -2.06
N TYR A 75 -10.43 11.74 -2.10
CA TYR A 75 -11.74 12.33 -1.77
C TYR A 75 -12.03 12.32 -0.27
N LYS A 76 -11.40 11.39 0.47
CA LYS A 76 -11.56 11.23 1.91
C LYS A 76 -10.24 10.80 2.54
N ARG A 77 -9.96 11.24 3.76
CA ARG A 77 -8.84 10.76 4.60
C ARG A 77 -9.27 10.66 6.06
N LEU A 78 -9.21 9.46 6.64
CA LEU A 78 -9.54 9.20 8.05
C LEU A 78 -10.83 9.89 8.54
N GLY A 79 -11.93 9.72 7.80
CA GLY A 79 -13.22 10.34 8.16
C GLY A 79 -13.42 11.73 7.52
N HIS A 80 -12.36 12.49 7.25
CA HIS A 80 -12.44 13.80 6.63
C HIS A 80 -12.79 13.69 5.14
N VAL A 81 -13.89 14.30 4.70
CA VAL A 81 -14.19 14.53 3.28
C VAL A 81 -13.42 15.76 2.81
N LEU A 82 -12.74 15.63 1.67
CA LEU A 82 -11.82 16.63 1.17
C LEU A 82 -12.44 17.41 -0.01
N ASP A 83 -12.23 18.72 -0.03
CA ASP A 83 -12.57 19.58 -1.17
C ASP A 83 -11.57 19.41 -2.32
N GLU A 84 -11.69 20.23 -3.37
CA GLU A 84 -10.81 20.20 -4.54
C GLU A 84 -9.37 20.61 -4.22
N SER A 85 -9.16 21.41 -3.17
CA SER A 85 -7.83 21.80 -2.68
C SER A 85 -7.23 20.80 -1.70
N GLY A 86 -7.93 19.70 -1.40
CA GLY A 86 -7.52 18.68 -0.45
C GLY A 86 -7.73 19.08 1.02
N ARG A 87 -8.45 20.18 1.29
CA ARG A 87 -8.78 20.61 2.65
C ARG A 87 -10.02 19.89 3.15
N SER A 88 -10.08 19.62 4.46
CA SER A 88 -11.26 19.01 5.06
C SER A 88 -12.45 19.97 5.01
N ARG A 89 -13.54 19.54 4.37
CA ARG A 89 -14.82 20.28 4.34
C ARG A 89 -15.86 19.71 5.31
N SER A 90 -15.77 18.41 5.61
CA SER A 90 -16.62 17.76 6.62
C SER A 90 -15.95 16.53 7.20
N VAL A 91 -16.52 15.97 8.27
CA VAL A 91 -16.08 14.74 8.92
C VAL A 91 -17.25 13.76 8.95
N VAL A 92 -17.01 12.55 8.44
CA VAL A 92 -17.88 11.39 8.62
C VAL A 92 -17.27 10.55 9.74
N PRO A 93 -17.98 10.36 10.87
CA PRO A 93 -17.51 9.56 11.98
C PRO A 93 -17.05 8.18 11.51
N LEU A 94 -15.83 7.81 11.89
CA LEU A 94 -15.34 6.45 11.71
C LEU A 94 -15.68 5.67 12.97
N PRO A 95 -16.35 4.51 12.86
CA PRO A 95 -16.37 3.54 13.95
C PRO A 95 -14.97 2.93 14.02
N LEU A 96 -14.04 3.66 14.64
CA LEU A 96 -12.76 3.10 15.01
C LEU A 96 -13.06 1.99 16.03
N TRP A 97 -12.55 0.79 15.80
CA TRP A 97 -12.63 -0.27 16.80
C TRP A 97 -12.02 0.28 18.09
N ARG A 98 -12.86 0.44 19.11
CA ARG A 98 -12.40 0.61 20.49
C ARG A 98 -12.24 -0.80 21.02
N GLU A 99 -11.01 -1.23 21.23
CA GLU A 99 -10.76 -2.37 22.11
C GLU A 99 -11.29 -1.98 23.50
N GLY A 100 -12.14 -2.85 24.06
CA GLY A 100 -12.47 -2.84 25.49
C GLY A 100 -11.42 -3.62 26.26
#